data_AF-A0A383AQI9-F1
#
_entry.id   AF-A0A383AQI9-F1
#
_cell.length_a   1.000
_cell.length_b   1.000
_cell.length_c   1.000
_cell.angle_alpha   90.00
_cell.angle_beta   90.00
_cell.angle_gamma   90.00
#
_symmetry.space_group_name_H-M   'P 1'
#
loop_
_entity.id
_entity.type
_entity.pdbx_description
1 polymer ?
#
loop_
_entity_poly.entity_id
_entity_poly.type
_entity_poly.pdbx_seq_one_letter_code
_entity_poly.pdbx_strand_id
1 'polypeptide(L)' 'VTYPEAIQWLYDLRLFGAKLGLENPRRLAELAGNPQNRLRIIHVAGTNGKGSVCAMLESIYRHAGYQTGLFTSPHLISFR' A
#
# COMPACT_ATOMS: atom_id res chain seq x y z
N VAL A 1 1.48 -1.78 21.96
CA VAL A 1 0.81 -2.49 20.86
C VAL A 1 1.81 -3.46 20.25
N THR A 2 1.58 -4.75 20.42
CA THR A 2 2.36 -5.81 19.75
C THR A 2 1.94 -5.93 18.28
N TYR A 3 2.76 -6.58 17.44
CA TYR A 3 2.41 -6.79 16.03
C TYR A 3 1.04 -7.51 15.85
N PRO A 4 0.74 -8.61 16.56
CA PRO A 4 -0.57 -9.25 16.46
C PRO A 4 -1.72 -8.35 16.91
N GLU A 5 -1.55 -7.57 17.97
CA GLU A 5 -2.54 -6.60 18.44
C GLU A 5 -2.83 -5.53 17.38
N ALA A 6 -1.80 -5.01 16.71
CA ALA A 6 -1.96 -4.02 15.64
C ALA A 6 -2.74 -4.60 14.45
N ILE A 7 -2.41 -5.83 14.04
CA ILE A 7 -3.10 -6.51 12.94
C ILE A 7 -4.56 -6.77 13.29
N GLN A 8 -4.84 -7.27 14.50
CA GLN A 8 -6.20 -7.51 14.95
C GLN A 8 -7.02 -6.21 14.98
N TRP A 9 -6.45 -5.13 15.52
CA TRP A 9 -7.08 -3.83 15.54
C TRP A 9 -7.45 -3.34 14.12
N LEU A 10 -6.58 -3.52 13.13
CA LEU A 10 -6.88 -3.18 11.73
C LEU A 10 -8.02 -4.02 11.14
N TYR A 11 -8.15 -5.29 11.54
CA TYR A 11 -9.25 -6.15 11.10
C TYR A 11 -10.58 -5.75 11.72
N ASP A 12 -10.59 -5.35 12.99
CA ASP A 12 -11.80 -4.92 13.70
C ASP A 12 -12.40 -3.65 13.08
N LEU A 13 -11.60 -2.83 12.39
CA LEU A 13 -12.09 -1.66 11.63
C LEU A 13 -12.90 -2.04 10.37
N ARG A 14 -12.90 -3.30 9.93
CA ARG A 14 -13.60 -3.74 8.70
C ARG A 14 -15.10 -3.99 8.89
N LEU A 15 -15.66 -3.78 10.08
CA LEU A 15 -17.06 -4.10 10.42
C LEU A 15 -18.12 -3.51 9.46
N PHE A 16 -17.81 -2.42 8.75
CA PHE A 16 -18.74 -1.75 7.82
C PHE A 16 -18.43 -1.99 6.33
N GLY A 17 -17.52 -2.91 6.00
CA GLY A 17 -17.12 -3.19 4.63
C GLY A 17 -16.29 -2.08 3.97
N ALA A 18 -16.05 -2.20 2.66
CA ALA A 18 -15.25 -1.23 1.91
C ALA A 18 -16.11 -0.02 1.51
N LYS A 19 -15.85 1.14 2.12
CA LYS A 19 -16.40 2.42 1.66
C LYS A 19 -15.57 2.95 0.50
N LEU A 20 -16.17 3.02 -0.69
CA LEU A 20 -15.56 3.69 -1.84
C LEU A 20 -15.54 5.21 -1.62
N GLY A 21 -14.55 5.88 -2.22
CA GLY A 21 -14.32 7.31 -2.07
C GLY A 21 -12.90 7.63 -1.61
N LEU A 22 -12.50 8.88 -1.75
CA LEU A 22 -11.15 9.35 -1.41
C LEU A 22 -11.13 10.33 -0.23
N GLU A 23 -12.27 10.66 0.34
CA GLU A 23 -12.44 11.66 1.39
C GLU A 23 -11.67 11.25 2.66
N ASN A 24 -11.92 10.04 3.16
CA ASN A 24 -11.25 9.50 4.34
C ASN A 24 -9.73 9.34 4.13
N PRO A 25 -9.23 8.70 3.05
CA PRO A 25 -7.79 8.56 2.85
C PRO A 25 -7.09 9.91 2.57
N ARG A 26 -7.76 10.88 1.93
CA ARG A 26 -7.20 12.24 1.78
C ARG A 26 -7.07 12.94 3.14
N ARG A 27 -8.11 12.90 3.97
CA ARG A 27 -8.06 13.45 5.34
C ARG A 27 -6.96 12.79 6.18
N LEU A 28 -6.80 11.47 6.06
CA LEU A 28 -5.71 10.75 6.73
C LEU A 28 -4.34 11.19 6.21
N ALA A 29 -4.18 11.36 4.90
CA ALA A 29 -2.95 11.83 4.30
C ALA A 29 -2.60 13.26 4.75
N GLU A 30 -3.57 14.16 4.82
CA GLU A 30 -3.41 15.52 5.34
C GLU A 30 -2.90 15.52 6.78
N LEU A 31 -3.52 14.72 7.66
CA LEU A 31 -3.05 14.54 9.05
C LEU A 31 -1.64 13.96 9.13
N ALA A 32 -1.24 13.16 8.14
CA ALA A 32 0.10 12.59 8.02
C ALA A 32 1.11 13.50 7.29
N GLY A 33 0.73 14.75 6.96
CA GLY A 33 1.60 15.72 6.28
C GLY A 33 1.75 15.49 4.77
N ASN A 34 0.76 14.89 4.12
CA ASN A 34 0.70 14.62 2.68
C ASN A 34 1.97 13.95 2.11
N PRO A 35 2.37 12.77 2.63
CA PRO A 35 3.61 12.10 2.23
C PRO A 35 3.67 11.76 0.73
N GLN A 36 2.53 11.60 0.06
CA GLN A 36 2.45 11.38 -1.38
C GLN A 36 3.06 12.51 -2.21
N ASN A 37 3.11 13.74 -1.69
CA ASN A 37 3.62 14.91 -2.42
C ASN A 37 5.17 14.93 -2.50
N ARG A 38 5.85 14.15 -1.67
CA ARG A 38 7.33 14.06 -1.61
C ARG A 38 7.88 12.75 -2.17
N LEU A 39 7.01 11.84 -2.61
CA LEU A 39 7.38 10.53 -3.12
C LEU A 39 7.21 10.47 -4.64
N ARG A 40 8.09 9.72 -5.31
CA ARG A 40 7.91 9.34 -6.71
C ARG A 40 7.14 8.03 -6.76
N ILE A 41 5.93 8.05 -7.33
CA ILE A 41 5.00 6.92 -7.30
C ILE A 41 4.72 6.43 -8.72
N ILE A 42 4.84 5.13 -8.93
CA ILE A 42 4.31 4.44 -10.11
C ILE A 42 3.01 3.75 -9.69
N HIS A 43 1.88 4.17 -10.25
CA HIS A 43 0.58 3.58 -9.96
C HIS A 43 0.19 2.60 -11.06
N VAL A 44 0.04 1.32 -10.72
CA VAL A 44 -0.35 0.25 -11.66
C VAL A 44 -1.78 -0.20 -11.39
N ALA A 45 -2.66 -0.04 -12.38
CA ALA A 45 -4.05 -0.50 -12.36
C ALA A 45 -4.32 -1.52 -13.49
N GLY A 46 -5.33 -2.37 -13.32
CA GLY A 46 -5.70 -3.38 -14.31
C GLY A 46 -6.37 -4.61 -13.68
N THR A 47 -6.99 -5.46 -14.50
CA THR A 47 -7.66 -6.68 -14.01
C THR A 47 -6.64 -7.71 -13.52
N ASN A 48 -5.62 -7.99 -14.34
CA ASN A 48 -4.60 -9.02 -14.11
C ASN A 48 -3.18 -8.45 -14.18
N GLY A 49 -2.19 -9.19 -13.68
CA GLY A 49 -0.76 -8.90 -13.87
C GLY A 49 -0.16 -7.76 -13.04
N LYS A 50 -0.97 -6.96 -12.32
CA LYS A 50 -0.50 -5.83 -11.49
C LYS A 50 0.64 -6.22 -10.55
N GLY A 51 0.47 -7.30 -9.79
CA GLY A 51 1.47 -7.77 -8.82
C GLY A 51 2.80 -8.12 -9.51
N SER A 52 2.73 -8.87 -10.62
CA SER A 52 3.91 -9.24 -11.41
C SER A 52 4.62 -8.02 -11.99
N VAL A 53 3.87 -7.07 -12.57
CA VAL A 53 4.42 -5.82 -13.12
C VAL A 53 5.08 -4.99 -12.02
N CYS A 54 4.43 -4.81 -10.88
CA CYS A 54 5.02 -4.08 -9.75
C CYS A 54 6.29 -4.75 -9.25
N ALA A 55 6.33 -6.09 -9.15
CA ALA A 55 7.52 -6.83 -8.73
C ALA A 55 8.68 -6.70 -9.74
N MET A 56 8.39 -6.75 -11.04
CA MET A 56 9.39 -6.52 -12.09
C MET A 56 9.95 -5.10 -12.03
N LEU A 57 9.10 -4.09 -11.89
CA LEU A 57 9.51 -2.68 -11.79
C LEU A 57 10.35 -2.44 -10.53
N GLU A 58 9.90 -2.92 -9.36
CA GLU A 58 10.66 -2.85 -8.11
C GLU A 58 12.07 -3.42 -8.31
N SER A 59 12.17 -4.62 -8.88
CA SER A 59 13.44 -5.28 -9.11
C SER A 59 14.33 -4.45 -10.04
N ILE A 60 13.81 -3.97 -11.17
CA ILE A 60 14.58 -3.13 -12.12
C ILE A 60 15.11 -1.87 -11.44
N TYR A 61 14.27 -1.11 -10.75
CA TYR A 61 14.69 0.13 -10.11
C TYR A 61 15.65 -0.09 -8.95
N ARG A 62 15.45 -1.16 -8.17
CA ARG A 62 16.37 -1.55 -7.11
C ARG A 62 17.75 -1.90 -7.67
N HIS A 63 17.83 -2.67 -8.75
CA HIS A 63 19.10 -2.98 -9.42
C HIS A 63 19.75 -1.75 -10.06
N ALA A 64 18.94 -0.76 -10.48
CA ALA A 64 19.43 0.52 -10.97
C ALA A 64 19.89 1.48 -9.85
N GLY A 65 19.90 1.05 -8.59
CA GLY A 65 20.43 1.82 -7.45
C GLY A 65 19.43 2.76 -6.77
N TYR A 66 18.14 2.66 -7.09
CA TYR A 66 17.10 3.46 -6.42
C TYR A 66 16.68 2.84 -5.08
N GLN A 67 16.34 3.68 -4.11
CA GLN A 67 15.58 3.26 -2.95
C GLN A 67 14.12 3.01 -3.36
N THR A 68 13.73 1.75 -3.39
CA THR A 68 12.41 1.30 -3.84
C THR A 68 11.52 0.91 -2.66
N GLY A 69 10.21 1.08 -2.87
CA GLY A 69 9.17 0.52 -2.02
C GLY A 69 8.12 -0.15 -2.90
N LEU A 70 7.60 -1.29 -2.44
CA LEU A 70 6.59 -2.07 -3.16
C LEU A 70 5.35 -2.23 -2.30
N PHE A 71 4.20 -1.84 -2.85
CA PHE A 71 2.89 -2.06 -2.23
C PHE A 71 2.04 -2.94 -3.15
N THR A 72 1.70 -4.15 -2.69
CA THR A 72 0.86 -5.11 -3.42
C THR A 72 -0.21 -5.68 -2.50
N SER A 73 -1.33 -6.12 -3.09
CA SER A 73 -2.43 -6.76 -2.36
C SER A 73 -3.15 -7.78 -3.27
N PRO A 74 -3.77 -8.83 -2.70
CA PRO A 74 -3.70 -9.24 -1.29
C PRO A 74 -2.35 -9.89 -0.93
N HIS A 75 -2.06 -10.02 0.36
CA HIS A 75 -0.95 -10.85 0.83
C HIS A 75 -1.35 -12.34 0.81
N LEU A 76 -0.38 -13.24 0.64
CA LEU A 76 -0.62 -14.69 0.59
C LEU A 76 -0.40 -15.40 1.93
N ILE A 77 0.71 -15.11 2.61
CA ILE A 77 1.12 -15.82 3.84
C ILE A 77 1.21 -14.87 5.04
N SER A 78 1.67 -13.65 4.84
CA SER A 78 2.02 -12.69 5.89
C SER A 78 1.68 -11.27 5.45
N PHE A 79 1.30 -10.40 6.40
CA PHE A 79 1.11 -8.96 6.17
C PHE A 79 2.42 -8.19 5.92
N ARG A 80 3.55 -8.78 6.27
CA ARG A 80 4.89 -8.24 5.97
C ARG A 80 5.26 -8.46 4.52
#